data_AF-A0A7C3EVQ0-F1
#
_entry.id   AF-A0A7C3EVQ0-F1
#
_cell.length_a   1.000
_cell.length_b   1.000
_cell.length_c   1.000
_cell.angle_alpha   90.00
_cell.angle_beta   90.00
_cell.angle_gamma   90.00
#
_symmetry.space_group_name_H-M   'P 1'
#
loop_
_entity.id
_entity.type
_entity.pdbx_description
1 polymer ?
#
loop_
_entity_poly.entity_id
_entity_poly.type
_entity_poly.pdbx_seq_one_letter_code
_entity_poly.pdbx_strand_id
1 'polypeptide(L)'
;MTAAELTLTACSILAPITALAEEPPEAKWDIASLARHVRPMRHDMKGRLPLILWNFPLPRNDQATKMREDGSLRKAIDVLAERGIVPTVELGWEWTPAGAMAMARTLDEAGRPVYILQPDPELLEHGSWANCTVWGEGPDATRKNQTRKWPCLPLADPGPGAERVRKMLQPFKDAGVRVAGVWFDDEALPHPWNGCFEAQRKSEDCRKHYPPGVLDDFKRFNEWTYELRSRLIVEIMAKPVRELFPNALVGNYGEFASSAETPFEGLRPPRKLDPSVPLMPSAYANTNLLPRHFKPDEPVSQEKADAIYFFDLMRTVSTCNANRQPGQLSVPYLSRYTPDNPDPRFLVPMSQRAFREVAWHTFLRGAATIYVFNLGYPTRPQLVTPALSFESVEDVRSVYDALLAHREFLDKGEPVNFRFPALFSTEPLWSGLRLGDRCLVRTFTLGAAPVKVEVTPFPGVTITLDAPPEGALWTVGKDGRAEKL
;
A
#
# COMPACT_ATOMS: atom_id res chain seq x y z
N MET A 1 -60.44 -7.67 65.30
CA MET A 1 -59.77 -8.92 64.91
C MET A 1 -60.53 -9.49 63.72
N THR A 2 -59.97 -9.32 62.51
CA THR A 2 -60.26 -9.93 61.18
C THR A 2 -59.80 -8.88 60.13
N ALA A 3 -58.75 -9.16 59.37
CA ALA A 3 -58.73 -9.80 58.04
C ALA A 3 -59.32 -8.92 56.92
N ALA A 4 -58.46 -8.34 56.08
CA ALA A 4 -58.73 -8.06 54.68
C ALA A 4 -57.41 -7.91 53.91
N GLU A 5 -57.31 -8.68 52.83
CA GLU A 5 -56.19 -8.81 51.91
C GLU A 5 -55.97 -7.53 51.08
N LEU A 6 -54.71 -7.20 50.80
CA LEU A 6 -54.37 -6.34 49.66
C LEU A 6 -53.21 -6.97 48.90
N THR A 7 -53.56 -7.61 47.78
CA THR A 7 -52.66 -8.19 46.80
C THR A 7 -52.05 -7.06 45.96
N LEU A 8 -50.75 -6.82 46.10
CA LEU A 8 -50.01 -5.90 45.22
C LEU A 8 -49.36 -6.71 44.10
N THR A 9 -49.94 -6.64 42.90
CA THR A 9 -49.39 -7.23 41.68
C THR A 9 -48.20 -6.39 41.19
N ALA A 10 -46.98 -6.86 41.46
CA ALA A 10 -45.78 -6.31 40.83
C ALA A 10 -45.70 -6.79 39.37
N CYS A 11 -46.02 -5.90 38.42
CA CYS A 11 -45.73 -6.10 37.01
C CYS A 11 -44.23 -5.94 36.77
N SER A 12 -43.48 -7.04 36.82
CA SER A 12 -42.11 -7.13 36.34
C SER A 12 -42.13 -7.20 34.82
N ILE A 13 -41.93 -6.08 34.14
CA ILE A 13 -41.55 -6.07 32.71
C ILE A 13 -40.04 -6.35 32.65
N LEU A 14 -39.68 -7.63 32.74
CA LEU A 14 -38.37 -8.10 32.29
C LEU A 14 -38.41 -8.11 30.76
N ALA A 15 -37.79 -7.10 30.14
CA ALA A 15 -37.45 -7.18 28.73
C ALA A 15 -36.57 -8.43 28.51
N PRO A 16 -36.76 -9.18 27.41
CA PRO A 16 -35.91 -10.32 27.12
C PRO A 16 -34.47 -9.83 27.02
N ILE A 17 -33.60 -10.40 27.85
CA ILE A 17 -32.16 -10.36 27.72
C ILE A 17 -31.89 -10.75 26.26
N THR A 18 -31.43 -9.77 25.48
CA THR A 18 -30.84 -9.96 24.16
C THR A 18 -29.96 -11.21 24.23
N ALA A 19 -30.30 -12.21 23.43
CA ALA A 19 -29.42 -13.34 23.19
C ALA A 19 -28.02 -12.78 22.98
N LEU A 20 -27.09 -13.17 23.86
CA LEU A 20 -25.67 -12.96 23.65
C LEU A 20 -25.40 -13.50 22.25
N ALA A 21 -25.17 -12.60 21.29
CA ALA A 21 -24.73 -13.01 19.97
C ALA A 21 -23.49 -13.87 20.22
N GLU A 22 -23.55 -15.14 19.84
CA GLU A 22 -22.39 -16.04 19.91
C GLU A 22 -21.21 -15.27 19.31
N GLU A 23 -20.11 -15.20 20.06
CA GLU A 23 -18.90 -14.61 19.53
C GLU A 23 -18.61 -15.27 18.18
N PRO A 24 -18.42 -14.48 17.11
CA PRO A 24 -18.22 -15.05 15.79
C PRO A 24 -17.02 -16.01 15.87
N PRO A 25 -17.12 -17.19 15.25
CA PRO A 25 -16.05 -18.18 15.29
C PRO A 25 -14.74 -17.54 14.81
N GLU A 26 -13.64 -17.91 15.47
CA GLU A 26 -12.29 -17.41 15.19
C GLU A 26 -12.04 -17.33 13.67
N ALA A 27 -11.58 -16.16 13.21
CA ALA A 27 -11.32 -15.93 11.80
C ALA A 27 -10.24 -16.90 11.30
N LYS A 28 -10.58 -17.71 10.29
CA LYS A 28 -9.63 -18.60 9.61
C LYS A 28 -9.06 -17.91 8.38
N TRP A 29 -7.87 -18.34 7.96
CA TRP A 29 -7.23 -17.84 6.74
C TRP A 29 -7.84 -18.47 5.47
N ASP A 30 -9.11 -18.15 5.20
CA ASP A 30 -9.87 -18.66 4.05
C ASP A 30 -10.89 -17.66 3.51
N ILE A 31 -11.36 -17.89 2.27
CA ILE A 31 -12.31 -17.02 1.57
C ILE A 31 -13.66 -16.93 2.29
N ALA A 32 -14.11 -18.01 2.95
CA ALA A 32 -15.38 -18.02 3.66
C ALA A 32 -15.35 -17.11 4.89
N SER A 33 -14.25 -17.11 5.62
CA SER A 33 -14.01 -16.24 6.77
C SER A 33 -13.87 -14.80 6.34
N LEU A 34 -13.14 -14.53 5.26
CA LEU A 34 -13.14 -13.19 4.68
C LEU A 34 -14.55 -12.73 4.30
N ALA A 35 -15.35 -13.57 3.65
CA ALA A 35 -16.69 -13.20 3.24
C ALA A 35 -17.60 -12.78 4.40
N ARG A 36 -17.35 -13.30 5.62
CA ARG A 36 -18.04 -12.90 6.86
C ARG A 36 -17.54 -11.57 7.44
N HIS A 37 -16.25 -11.26 7.27
CA HIS A 37 -15.62 -10.08 7.89
C HIS A 37 -15.57 -8.86 6.97
N VAL A 38 -15.48 -9.07 5.66
CA VAL A 38 -15.41 -8.01 4.65
C VAL A 38 -16.73 -7.95 3.90
N ARG A 39 -17.38 -6.79 3.92
CA ARG A 39 -18.72 -6.61 3.34
C ARG A 39 -18.66 -6.38 1.83
N PRO A 40 -19.69 -6.78 1.06
CA PRO A 40 -19.81 -6.37 -0.34
C PRO A 40 -19.83 -4.85 -0.53
N MET A 41 -19.38 -4.40 -1.70
CA MET A 41 -19.53 -3.03 -2.18
C MET A 41 -21.00 -2.66 -2.33
N ARG A 42 -21.35 -1.45 -1.89
CA ARG A 42 -22.66 -0.84 -2.14
C ARG A 42 -22.67 -0.07 -3.45
N HIS A 43 -21.53 0.47 -3.85
CA HIS A 43 -21.35 1.25 -5.07
C HIS A 43 -20.44 0.52 -6.05
N ASP A 44 -20.70 0.65 -7.35
CA ASP A 44 -19.89 -0.02 -8.37
C ASP A 44 -18.50 0.63 -8.53
N MET A 45 -17.55 -0.14 -9.06
CA MET A 45 -16.17 0.30 -9.33
C MET A 45 -15.86 0.42 -10.83
N LYS A 46 -16.86 0.47 -11.71
CA LYS A 46 -16.66 0.55 -13.17
C LYS A 46 -15.63 1.62 -13.56
N GLY A 47 -14.56 1.25 -14.26
CA GLY A 47 -13.54 2.20 -14.72
C GLY A 47 -12.53 2.66 -13.65
N ARG A 48 -12.64 2.14 -12.42
CA ARG A 48 -11.68 2.36 -11.34
C ARG A 48 -10.84 1.11 -11.10
N LEU A 49 -9.66 1.29 -10.52
CA LEU A 49 -8.84 0.16 -10.09
C LEU A 49 -9.47 -0.52 -8.86
N PRO A 50 -9.46 -1.86 -8.79
CA PRO A 50 -9.92 -2.59 -7.62
C PRO A 50 -8.92 -2.46 -6.48
N LEU A 51 -9.32 -2.87 -5.28
CA LEU A 51 -8.38 -3.13 -4.20
C LEU A 51 -7.49 -4.32 -4.57
N ILE A 52 -6.20 -4.19 -4.27
CA ILE A 52 -5.20 -5.22 -4.50
C ILE A 52 -4.68 -5.66 -3.14
N LEU A 53 -4.55 -6.96 -2.93
CA LEU A 53 -4.21 -7.52 -1.63
C LEU A 53 -2.90 -8.30 -1.74
N TRP A 54 -1.98 -8.04 -0.81
CA TRP A 54 -0.71 -8.76 -0.69
C TRP A 54 -0.88 -9.95 0.22
N ASN A 55 -0.37 -11.13 -0.17
CA ASN A 55 -0.45 -12.35 0.63
C ASN A 55 -1.88 -12.62 1.10
N PHE A 56 -2.74 -13.08 0.21
CA PHE A 56 -4.16 -13.31 0.48
C PHE A 56 -4.44 -14.83 0.49
N PRO A 57 -5.48 -15.36 1.17
CA PRO A 57 -5.81 -16.80 1.14
C PRO A 57 -6.37 -17.25 -0.22
N LEU A 58 -5.58 -17.11 -1.28
CA LEU A 58 -5.86 -17.58 -2.61
C LEU A 58 -5.29 -18.98 -2.79
N PRO A 59 -5.96 -19.84 -3.58
CA PRO A 59 -5.37 -21.09 -3.97
C PRO A 59 -4.12 -20.85 -4.83
N ARG A 60 -3.05 -21.56 -4.50
CA ARG A 60 -1.79 -21.53 -5.25
C ARG A 60 -1.59 -22.84 -6.00
N ASN A 61 -0.78 -22.81 -7.07
CA ASN A 61 -0.32 -24.02 -7.77
C ASN A 61 -1.46 -24.96 -8.20
N ASP A 62 -1.26 -26.25 -7.94
CA ASP A 62 -2.20 -27.33 -8.24
C ASP A 62 -3.55 -27.15 -7.55
N GLN A 63 -3.60 -26.40 -6.44
CA GLN A 63 -4.88 -26.05 -5.81
C GLN A 63 -5.71 -25.15 -6.72
N ALA A 64 -5.10 -24.17 -7.39
CA ALA A 64 -5.80 -23.30 -8.34
C ALA A 64 -6.32 -24.10 -9.55
N THR A 65 -5.53 -25.06 -10.04
CA THR A 65 -5.95 -25.96 -11.12
C THR A 65 -7.16 -26.81 -10.70
N LYS A 66 -7.09 -27.51 -9.56
CA LYS A 66 -8.19 -28.33 -9.04
C LYS A 66 -9.46 -27.52 -8.76
N MET A 67 -9.30 -26.34 -8.14
CA MET A 67 -10.42 -25.45 -7.86
C MET A 67 -11.03 -24.85 -9.12
N ARG A 68 -10.26 -24.73 -10.21
CA ARG A 68 -10.82 -24.35 -11.51
C ARG A 68 -11.66 -25.48 -12.10
N GLU A 69 -11.20 -26.73 -12.01
CA GLU A 69 -11.91 -27.90 -12.54
C GLU A 69 -13.27 -28.13 -11.86
N ASP A 70 -13.36 -27.94 -10.54
CA ASP A 70 -14.61 -28.08 -9.78
C ASP A 70 -15.45 -26.78 -9.70
N GLY A 71 -14.97 -25.69 -10.31
CA GLY A 71 -15.61 -24.38 -10.34
C GLY A 71 -15.55 -23.57 -9.03
N SER A 72 -14.91 -24.07 -7.97
CA SER A 72 -14.77 -23.35 -6.70
C SER A 72 -13.87 -22.12 -6.79
N LEU A 73 -12.88 -22.11 -7.70
CA LEU A 73 -12.03 -20.94 -7.96
C LEU A 73 -12.87 -19.78 -8.51
N ARG A 74 -13.80 -20.07 -9.43
CA ARG A 74 -14.70 -19.05 -9.96
C ARG A 74 -15.58 -18.45 -8.85
N LYS A 75 -16.14 -19.29 -7.98
CA LYS A 75 -16.93 -18.83 -6.82
C LYS A 75 -16.11 -17.93 -5.91
N ALA A 76 -14.85 -18.29 -5.62
CA ALA A 76 -13.96 -17.46 -4.81
C ALA A 76 -13.69 -16.09 -5.46
N ILE A 77 -13.43 -16.06 -6.77
CA ILE A 77 -13.23 -14.81 -7.52
C ILE A 77 -14.49 -13.92 -7.47
N ASP A 78 -15.68 -14.49 -7.64
CA ASP A 78 -16.92 -13.72 -7.59
C ASP A 78 -17.18 -13.13 -6.19
N VAL A 79 -16.90 -13.89 -5.12
CA VAL A 79 -16.96 -13.40 -3.72
C VAL A 79 -16.03 -12.21 -3.50
N LEU A 80 -14.81 -12.23 -4.06
CA LEU A 80 -13.88 -11.11 -3.96
C LEU A 80 -14.32 -9.92 -4.80
N ALA A 81 -14.83 -10.17 -6.00
CA ALA A 81 -15.29 -9.11 -6.88
C ALA A 81 -16.46 -8.31 -6.29
N GLU A 82 -17.39 -8.98 -5.60
CA GLU A 82 -18.46 -8.32 -4.84
C GLU A 82 -17.93 -7.34 -3.79
N ARG A 83 -16.72 -7.57 -3.28
CA ARG A 83 -16.05 -6.75 -2.25
C ARG A 83 -15.06 -5.75 -2.85
N GLY A 84 -15.07 -5.59 -4.17
CA GLY A 84 -14.19 -4.67 -4.86
C GLY A 84 -12.72 -5.11 -4.90
N ILE A 85 -12.46 -6.39 -4.67
CA ILE A 85 -11.12 -6.98 -4.61
C ILE A 85 -10.88 -7.78 -5.89
N VAL A 86 -9.67 -7.67 -6.44
CA VAL A 86 -9.20 -8.58 -7.49
C VAL A 86 -7.93 -9.27 -7.02
N PRO A 87 -7.89 -10.61 -7.03
CA PRO A 87 -6.67 -11.33 -6.70
C PRO A 87 -5.60 -11.19 -7.78
N THR A 88 -4.34 -11.25 -7.38
CA THR A 88 -3.20 -11.31 -8.30
C THR A 88 -2.87 -12.74 -8.70
N VAL A 89 -2.35 -12.90 -9.92
CA VAL A 89 -1.71 -14.13 -10.40
C VAL A 89 -0.25 -14.10 -9.94
N GLU A 90 0.13 -14.96 -9.01
CA GLU A 90 1.50 -15.02 -8.47
C GLU A 90 2.46 -15.82 -9.37
N LEU A 91 3.66 -15.31 -9.62
CA LEU A 91 4.74 -15.97 -10.40
C LEU A 91 6.01 -16.26 -9.57
N GLY A 92 5.86 -16.43 -8.25
CA GLY A 92 6.98 -16.44 -7.31
C GLY A 92 7.13 -17.66 -6.42
N TRP A 93 7.16 -17.46 -5.10
CA TRP A 93 7.85 -18.33 -4.16
C TRP A 93 7.32 -19.77 -4.14
N GLU A 94 6.05 -19.95 -4.50
CA GLU A 94 5.42 -21.25 -4.69
C GLU A 94 4.43 -21.13 -5.86
N TRP A 95 4.93 -21.00 -7.10
CA TRP A 95 4.09 -20.99 -8.31
C TRP A 95 4.35 -22.18 -9.24
N THR A 96 3.32 -22.60 -9.97
CA THR A 96 3.42 -23.49 -11.13
C THR A 96 2.81 -22.80 -12.34
N PRO A 97 3.36 -22.99 -13.56
CA PRO A 97 2.76 -22.43 -14.77
C PRO A 97 1.28 -22.80 -14.95
N ALA A 98 0.90 -24.01 -14.57
CA ALA A 98 -0.48 -24.48 -14.61
C ALA A 98 -1.40 -23.71 -13.64
N GLY A 99 -0.98 -23.54 -12.37
CA GLY A 99 -1.77 -22.82 -11.37
C GLY A 99 -1.94 -21.33 -11.70
N ALA A 100 -0.86 -20.67 -12.13
CA ALA A 100 -0.91 -19.27 -12.55
C ALA A 100 -1.81 -19.07 -13.77
N MET A 101 -1.74 -19.97 -14.77
CA MET A 101 -2.62 -19.95 -15.93
C MET A 101 -4.09 -20.23 -15.55
N ALA A 102 -4.34 -21.14 -14.60
CA ALA A 102 -5.68 -21.43 -14.11
C ALA A 102 -6.31 -20.19 -13.45
N MET A 103 -5.58 -19.48 -12.59
CA MET A 103 -6.04 -18.21 -12.00
C MET A 103 -6.31 -17.16 -13.08
N ALA A 104 -5.35 -16.94 -13.99
CA ALA A 104 -5.44 -15.92 -15.02
C ALA A 104 -6.64 -16.13 -15.96
N ARG A 105 -6.86 -17.37 -16.44
CA ARG A 105 -8.03 -17.70 -17.29
C ARG A 105 -9.34 -17.51 -16.53
N THR A 106 -9.39 -17.92 -15.26
CA THR A 106 -10.63 -17.80 -14.48
C THR A 106 -11.00 -16.34 -14.25
N LEU A 107 -10.00 -15.47 -14.01
CA LEU A 107 -10.20 -14.03 -13.93
C LEU A 107 -10.69 -13.44 -15.26
N ASP A 108 -10.04 -13.77 -16.37
CA ASP A 108 -10.38 -13.23 -17.69
C ASP A 108 -11.79 -13.66 -18.15
N GLU A 109 -12.13 -14.94 -17.97
CA GLU A 109 -13.47 -15.49 -18.21
C GLU A 109 -14.53 -14.90 -17.27
N ALA A 110 -14.13 -14.43 -16.09
CA ALA A 110 -14.99 -13.69 -15.17
C ALA A 110 -15.12 -12.20 -15.52
N GLY A 111 -14.46 -11.74 -16.60
CA GLY A 111 -14.42 -10.33 -16.97
C GLY A 111 -13.70 -9.47 -15.93
N ARG A 112 -12.80 -10.07 -15.14
CA ARG A 112 -11.98 -9.38 -14.14
C ARG A 112 -10.61 -9.07 -14.72
N PRO A 113 -10.01 -7.92 -14.38
CA PRO A 113 -8.66 -7.59 -14.84
C PRO A 113 -7.67 -8.62 -14.30
N VAL A 114 -6.76 -9.08 -15.16
CA VAL A 114 -5.68 -9.99 -14.75
C VAL A 114 -4.48 -9.16 -14.33
N TYR A 115 -4.23 -9.09 -13.03
CA TYR A 115 -3.00 -8.51 -12.48
C TYR A 115 -2.02 -9.61 -12.11
N ILE A 116 -0.78 -9.51 -12.57
CA ILE A 116 0.29 -10.45 -12.25
C ILE A 116 1.14 -9.85 -11.14
N LEU A 117 1.49 -10.64 -10.13
CA LEU A 117 2.48 -10.30 -9.12
C LEU A 117 3.76 -11.11 -9.36
N GLN A 118 4.88 -10.41 -9.54
CA GLN A 118 6.21 -10.99 -9.60
C GLN A 118 7.00 -10.62 -8.33
N PRO A 119 7.05 -11.50 -7.31
CA PRO A 119 7.63 -11.20 -6.02
C PRO A 119 9.13 -11.56 -5.94
N ASP A 120 9.86 -11.48 -7.06
CA ASP A 120 11.32 -11.71 -7.08
C ASP A 120 12.01 -10.40 -6.67
N PRO A 121 12.63 -10.35 -5.47
CA PRO A 121 13.24 -9.12 -4.97
C PRO A 121 14.50 -8.72 -5.72
N GLU A 122 15.06 -9.61 -6.54
CA GLU A 122 16.38 -9.47 -7.15
C GLU A 122 16.31 -9.43 -8.68
N LEU A 123 15.16 -9.10 -9.27
CA LEU A 123 14.98 -9.06 -10.72
C LEU A 123 15.93 -8.04 -11.39
N LEU A 124 16.01 -6.82 -10.86
CA LEU A 124 16.90 -5.79 -11.35
C LEU A 124 18.35 -6.19 -11.13
N GLU A 125 18.69 -6.74 -9.96
CA GLU A 125 20.05 -7.15 -9.67
C GLU A 125 20.53 -8.27 -10.60
N HIS A 126 19.82 -9.40 -10.58
CA HIS A 126 20.17 -10.56 -11.40
C HIS A 126 20.05 -10.28 -12.89
N GLY A 127 19.13 -9.40 -13.30
CA GLY A 127 18.94 -9.03 -14.69
C GLY A 127 20.01 -8.06 -15.21
N SER A 128 20.25 -6.96 -14.48
CA SER A 128 21.08 -5.85 -14.95
C SER A 128 22.57 -6.20 -14.99
N TRP A 129 23.02 -7.12 -14.12
CA TRP A 129 24.43 -7.45 -13.99
C TRP A 129 24.72 -8.94 -14.28
N ALA A 130 23.81 -9.64 -14.97
CA ALA A 130 23.97 -11.04 -15.35
C ALA A 130 25.31 -11.33 -16.06
N ASN A 131 25.77 -10.40 -16.88
CA ASN A 131 26.99 -10.51 -17.68
C ASN A 131 28.15 -9.64 -17.14
N CYS A 132 28.00 -9.07 -15.94
CA CYS A 132 29.00 -8.16 -15.38
C CYS A 132 30.26 -8.92 -14.95
N THR A 133 31.43 -8.46 -15.39
CA THR A 133 32.74 -9.04 -15.03
C THR A 133 33.53 -8.16 -14.06
N VAL A 134 33.06 -6.94 -13.79
CA VAL A 134 33.72 -5.98 -12.89
C VAL A 134 32.96 -5.87 -11.58
N TRP A 135 33.64 -6.21 -10.48
CA TRP A 135 33.05 -6.28 -9.15
C TRP A 135 33.91 -5.54 -8.13
N GLY A 136 33.28 -4.83 -7.20
CA GLY A 136 33.93 -4.23 -6.04
C GLY A 136 33.59 -4.99 -4.77
N GLU A 137 34.53 -5.09 -3.83
CA GLU A 137 34.27 -5.69 -2.51
C GLU A 137 34.01 -4.61 -1.46
N GLY A 138 33.00 -4.82 -0.63
CA GLY A 138 32.66 -3.89 0.45
C GLY A 138 31.72 -4.50 1.47
N PRO A 139 31.45 -3.77 2.57
CA PRO A 139 30.58 -4.25 3.64
C PRO A 139 29.18 -4.55 3.10
N ASP A 140 28.50 -5.50 3.74
CA ASP A 140 27.08 -5.77 3.53
C ASP A 140 26.28 -5.30 4.74
N ALA A 141 25.55 -4.19 4.60
CA ALA A 141 24.75 -3.66 5.71
C ALA A 141 23.58 -4.58 6.08
N THR A 142 23.18 -5.49 5.19
CA THR A 142 22.11 -6.46 5.45
C THR A 142 22.62 -7.66 6.27
N ARG A 143 23.94 -7.84 6.34
CA ARG A 143 24.58 -8.96 7.04
C ARG A 143 25.77 -8.47 7.86
N LYS A 144 25.54 -8.29 9.16
CA LYS A 144 26.54 -7.78 10.11
C LYS A 144 27.89 -8.52 9.95
N ASN A 145 28.96 -7.75 9.82
CA ASN A 145 30.34 -8.22 9.67
C ASN A 145 30.60 -9.08 8.42
N GLN A 146 29.75 -9.02 7.39
CA GLN A 146 30.01 -9.67 6.11
C GLN A 146 30.51 -8.69 5.06
N THR A 147 31.32 -9.21 4.15
CA THR A 147 31.72 -8.53 2.92
C THR A 147 30.97 -9.18 1.77
N ARG A 148 30.49 -8.35 0.84
CA ARG A 148 29.80 -8.78 -0.38
C ARG A 148 30.57 -8.27 -1.60
N LYS A 149 30.47 -9.03 -2.69
CA LYS A 149 30.86 -8.58 -4.03
C LYS A 149 29.70 -7.81 -4.65
N TRP A 150 29.95 -6.56 -5.00
CA TRP A 150 28.99 -5.64 -5.60
C TRP A 150 29.33 -5.47 -7.08
N PRO A 151 28.36 -5.60 -8.00
CA PRO A 151 28.63 -5.38 -9.41
C PRO A 151 28.93 -3.90 -9.65
N CYS A 152 29.79 -3.58 -10.62
CA CYS A 152 30.01 -2.18 -11.02
C CYS A 152 28.72 -1.57 -11.58
N LEU A 153 28.06 -0.67 -10.85
CA LEU A 153 26.72 -0.22 -11.21
C LEU A 153 26.61 0.44 -12.60
N PRO A 154 27.58 1.26 -13.08
CA PRO A 154 27.53 1.85 -14.41
C PRO A 154 27.52 0.83 -15.55
N LEU A 155 27.95 -0.41 -15.29
CA LEU A 155 27.96 -1.51 -16.27
C LEU A 155 26.65 -2.30 -16.32
N ALA A 156 25.57 -1.74 -15.76
CA ALA A 156 24.24 -2.34 -15.86
C ALA A 156 23.80 -2.47 -17.34
N ASP A 157 23.45 -3.68 -17.74
CA ASP A 157 22.83 -4.02 -19.03
C ASP A 157 21.39 -4.51 -18.80
N PRO A 158 20.36 -3.76 -19.23
CA PRO A 158 18.97 -4.16 -19.01
C PRO A 158 18.52 -5.35 -19.87
N GLY A 159 19.27 -5.73 -20.92
CA GLY A 159 18.87 -6.74 -21.90
C GLY A 159 18.48 -8.09 -21.29
N PRO A 160 19.35 -8.73 -20.49
CA PRO A 160 19.05 -10.03 -19.87
C PRO A 160 17.83 -9.99 -18.95
N GLY A 161 17.68 -8.92 -18.17
CA GLY A 161 16.51 -8.71 -17.31
C GLY A 161 15.22 -8.57 -18.12
N ALA A 162 15.22 -7.75 -19.18
CA ALA A 162 14.08 -7.57 -20.05
C ALA A 162 13.66 -8.88 -20.75
N GLU A 163 14.62 -9.67 -21.23
CA GLU A 163 14.37 -10.99 -21.82
C GLU A 163 13.76 -11.97 -20.81
N ARG A 164 14.21 -11.93 -19.56
CA ARG A 164 13.62 -12.74 -18.49
C ARG A 164 12.15 -12.40 -18.28
N VAL A 165 11.81 -11.11 -18.24
CA VAL A 165 10.41 -10.65 -18.13
C VAL A 165 9.59 -11.08 -19.35
N ARG A 166 10.11 -10.94 -20.58
CA ARG A 166 9.41 -11.42 -21.79
C ARG A 166 9.10 -12.91 -21.70
N LYS A 167 10.11 -13.74 -21.42
CA LYS A 167 9.95 -15.20 -21.31
C LYS A 167 8.95 -15.61 -20.23
N MET A 168 8.99 -14.94 -19.08
CA MET A 168 8.06 -15.17 -17.98
C MET A 168 6.60 -14.90 -18.38
N LEU A 169 6.36 -13.86 -19.18
CA LEU A 169 5.02 -13.39 -19.51
C LEU A 169 4.47 -13.92 -20.84
N GLN A 170 5.34 -14.42 -21.72
CA GLN A 170 4.98 -14.96 -23.03
C GLN A 170 3.85 -16.02 -22.96
N PRO A 171 3.82 -16.97 -21.99
CA PRO A 171 2.74 -17.95 -21.91
C PRO A 171 1.34 -17.33 -21.75
N PHE A 172 1.23 -16.17 -21.08
CA PHE A 172 -0.06 -15.45 -20.95
C PHE A 172 -0.48 -14.81 -22.26
N LYS A 173 0.48 -14.25 -23.01
CA LYS A 173 0.22 -13.69 -24.35
C LYS A 173 -0.21 -14.78 -25.32
N ASP A 174 0.50 -15.90 -25.34
CA ASP A 174 0.21 -17.05 -26.21
C ASP A 174 -1.16 -17.66 -25.90
N ALA A 175 -1.57 -17.65 -24.62
CA ALA A 175 -2.88 -18.10 -24.18
C ALA A 175 -4.02 -17.09 -24.45
N GLY A 176 -3.72 -15.92 -25.02
CA GLY A 176 -4.71 -14.87 -25.29
C GLY A 176 -5.27 -14.19 -24.04
N VAL A 177 -4.61 -14.33 -22.88
CA VAL A 177 -5.05 -13.72 -21.62
C VAL A 177 -4.86 -12.20 -21.68
N ARG A 178 -5.90 -11.46 -21.31
CA ARG A 178 -5.83 -9.99 -21.23
C ARG A 178 -5.22 -9.53 -19.91
N VAL A 179 -3.89 -9.43 -19.87
CA VAL A 179 -3.16 -8.89 -18.72
C VAL A 179 -3.39 -7.38 -18.60
N ALA A 180 -3.97 -6.97 -17.47
CA ALA A 180 -4.29 -5.58 -17.14
C ALA A 180 -3.14 -4.86 -16.40
N GLY A 181 -2.25 -5.62 -15.74
CA GLY A 181 -1.06 -5.06 -15.14
C GLY A 181 -0.12 -6.09 -14.54
N VAL A 182 1.11 -5.67 -14.28
CA VAL A 182 2.16 -6.45 -13.64
C VAL A 182 2.77 -5.63 -12.52
N TRP A 183 2.73 -6.18 -11.31
CA TRP A 183 3.29 -5.61 -10.09
C TRP A 183 4.56 -6.38 -9.75
N PHE A 184 5.66 -5.66 -9.59
CA PHE A 184 6.95 -6.21 -9.18
C PHE A 184 7.20 -5.88 -7.70
N ASP A 185 7.94 -6.76 -7.03
CA ASP A 185 8.41 -6.58 -5.65
C ASP A 185 9.94 -6.55 -5.60
N ASP A 186 10.56 -5.81 -6.53
CA ASP A 186 12.02 -5.69 -6.56
C ASP A 186 12.51 -4.74 -5.47
N GLU A 187 13.33 -5.27 -4.56
CA GLU A 187 13.85 -4.59 -3.37
C GLU A 187 15.38 -4.60 -3.30
N ALA A 188 16.05 -5.17 -4.31
CA ALA A 188 17.50 -5.33 -4.33
C ALA A 188 18.20 -4.21 -5.11
N LEU A 189 19.39 -4.50 -5.63
CA LEU A 189 20.19 -3.50 -6.31
C LEU A 189 19.45 -2.86 -7.51
N PRO A 190 19.69 -1.56 -7.75
CA PRO A 190 20.69 -0.75 -7.09
C PRO A 190 20.12 0.02 -5.86
N HIS A 191 20.78 -0.17 -4.71
CA HIS A 191 20.55 0.60 -3.48
C HIS A 191 21.85 1.18 -2.95
N PRO A 192 21.88 2.45 -2.50
CA PRO A 192 23.13 3.10 -2.13
C PRO A 192 23.58 2.81 -0.70
N TRP A 193 22.65 2.49 0.20
CA TRP A 193 22.85 2.47 1.65
C TRP A 193 23.26 1.11 2.24
N ASN A 194 23.43 0.08 1.41
CA ASN A 194 23.72 -1.28 1.86
C ASN A 194 25.23 -1.64 1.87
N GLY A 195 26.11 -0.63 1.81
CA GLY A 195 27.56 -0.80 1.69
C GLY A 195 28.08 -0.76 0.24
N CYS A 196 27.16 -0.63 -0.73
CA CYS A 196 27.50 -0.49 -2.13
C CYS A 196 28.36 0.76 -2.40
N PHE A 197 28.04 1.93 -1.82
CA PHE A 197 28.85 3.15 -2.02
C PHE A 197 30.34 2.94 -1.70
N GLU A 198 30.63 2.34 -0.55
CA GLU A 198 31.98 2.05 -0.09
C GLU A 198 32.69 1.08 -1.04
N ALA A 199 31.99 0.06 -1.53
CA ALA A 199 32.53 -0.91 -2.48
C ALA A 199 32.88 -0.27 -3.83
N GLN A 200 31.96 0.53 -4.39
CA GLN A 200 32.16 1.22 -5.67
C GLN A 200 33.29 2.24 -5.58
N ARG A 201 33.36 2.98 -4.46
CA ARG A 201 34.40 4.01 -4.24
C ARG A 201 35.79 3.41 -4.05
N LYS A 202 35.91 2.24 -3.40
CA LYS A 202 37.20 1.58 -3.15
C LYS A 202 37.74 0.83 -4.37
N SER A 203 36.87 0.30 -5.22
CA SER A 203 37.27 -0.47 -6.40
C SER A 203 37.93 0.42 -7.46
N GLU A 204 39.18 0.13 -7.83
CA GLU A 204 39.88 0.85 -8.90
C GLU A 204 39.21 0.66 -10.26
N ASP A 205 38.68 -0.54 -10.50
CA ASP A 205 38.02 -0.86 -11.76
C ASP A 205 36.65 -0.20 -11.84
N CYS A 206 35.85 -0.22 -10.77
CA CYS A 206 34.55 0.44 -10.79
C CYS A 206 34.69 1.95 -11.04
N ARG A 207 35.66 2.61 -10.39
CA ARG A 207 35.90 4.06 -10.52
C ARG A 207 36.08 4.53 -11.97
N LYS A 208 36.63 3.68 -12.85
CA LYS A 208 36.88 4.00 -14.27
C LYS A 208 35.58 4.19 -15.08
N HIS A 209 34.45 3.67 -14.59
CA HIS A 209 33.18 3.67 -15.30
C HIS A 209 32.17 4.72 -14.79
N TYR A 210 32.44 5.33 -13.64
CA TYR A 210 31.53 6.35 -13.08
C TYR A 210 31.72 7.71 -13.76
N PRO A 211 30.65 8.49 -13.96
CA PRO A 211 30.78 9.90 -14.30
C PRO A 211 31.60 10.66 -13.25
N PRO A 212 32.34 11.70 -13.64
CA PRO A 212 33.11 12.52 -12.70
C PRO A 212 32.22 13.05 -11.56
N GLY A 213 32.72 12.91 -10.33
CA GLY A 213 32.11 13.47 -9.14
C GLY A 213 30.99 12.65 -8.48
N VAL A 214 30.52 11.56 -9.11
CA VAL A 214 29.46 10.70 -8.53
C VAL A 214 29.94 9.98 -7.27
N LEU A 215 31.22 9.61 -7.21
CA LEU A 215 31.80 8.88 -6.07
C LEU A 215 32.47 9.80 -5.03
N ASP A 216 32.42 11.13 -5.21
CA ASP A 216 33.03 12.10 -4.29
C ASP A 216 32.38 12.03 -2.89
N ASP A 217 31.05 11.92 -2.88
CA ASP A 217 30.25 11.85 -1.66
C ASP A 217 29.01 10.97 -1.83
N PHE A 218 28.45 10.56 -0.69
CA PHE A 218 27.30 9.65 -0.66
C PHE A 218 26.03 10.28 -1.25
N LYS A 219 25.83 11.59 -1.13
CA LYS A 219 24.61 12.26 -1.60
C LYS A 219 24.54 12.21 -3.13
N ARG A 220 25.63 12.53 -3.81
CA ARG A 220 25.72 12.44 -5.28
C ARG A 220 25.58 11.00 -5.77
N PHE A 221 26.22 10.06 -5.10
CA PHE A 221 26.06 8.64 -5.40
C PHE A 221 24.62 8.15 -5.23
N ASN A 222 23.95 8.59 -4.16
CA ASN A 222 22.56 8.28 -3.86
C ASN A 222 21.63 8.79 -4.98
N GLU A 223 21.77 10.06 -5.38
CA GLU A 223 21.02 10.66 -6.49
C GLU A 223 21.21 9.87 -7.80
N TRP A 224 22.46 9.65 -8.20
CA TRP A 224 22.78 8.89 -9.42
C TRP A 224 22.26 7.45 -9.38
N THR A 225 22.34 6.80 -8.22
CA THR A 225 21.87 5.42 -8.02
C THR A 225 20.36 5.30 -8.22
N TYR A 226 19.58 6.24 -7.70
CA TYR A 226 18.14 6.26 -7.88
C TYR A 226 17.71 6.67 -9.30
N GLU A 227 18.49 7.51 -9.99
CA GLU A 227 18.31 7.75 -11.42
C GLU A 227 18.53 6.45 -12.24
N LEU A 228 19.63 5.73 -11.96
CA LEU A 228 19.90 4.43 -12.56
C LEU A 228 18.75 3.45 -12.31
N ARG A 229 18.27 3.34 -11.07
CA ARG A 229 17.12 2.48 -10.71
C ARG A 229 15.88 2.82 -11.54
N SER A 230 15.55 4.11 -11.68
CA SER A 230 14.40 4.57 -12.48
C SER A 230 14.48 4.09 -13.92
N ARG A 231 15.66 4.23 -14.53
CA ARG A 231 15.90 3.77 -15.89
C ARG A 231 15.74 2.25 -15.99
N LEU A 232 16.33 1.49 -15.07
CA LEU A 232 16.28 0.04 -15.10
C LEU A 232 14.85 -0.49 -14.92
N ILE A 233 14.02 0.11 -14.08
CA ILE A 233 12.59 -0.24 -13.97
C ILE A 233 11.89 -0.07 -15.31
N VAL A 234 12.14 1.03 -16.02
CA VAL A 234 11.54 1.24 -17.34
C VAL A 234 12.02 0.20 -18.36
N GLU A 235 13.33 -0.01 -18.47
CA GLU A 235 13.92 -0.89 -19.48
C GLU A 235 13.66 -2.38 -19.22
N ILE A 236 13.72 -2.83 -17.95
CA ILE A 236 13.58 -4.25 -17.56
C ILE A 236 12.14 -4.63 -17.28
N MET A 237 11.32 -3.73 -16.73
CA MET A 237 9.95 -4.06 -16.33
C MET A 237 8.93 -3.43 -17.28
N ALA A 238 8.87 -2.10 -17.36
CA ALA A 238 7.77 -1.41 -18.04
C ALA A 238 7.70 -1.69 -19.55
N LYS A 239 8.83 -1.55 -20.25
CA LYS A 239 8.91 -1.78 -21.70
C LYS A 239 8.57 -3.21 -22.12
N PRO A 240 9.25 -4.27 -21.63
CA PRO A 240 8.97 -5.63 -22.07
C PRO A 240 7.56 -6.10 -21.71
N VAL A 241 6.99 -5.66 -20.57
CA VAL A 241 5.58 -5.93 -20.27
C VAL A 241 4.67 -5.31 -21.33
N ARG A 242 4.91 -4.05 -21.73
CA ARG A 242 4.05 -3.33 -22.70
C ARG A 242 4.24 -3.77 -24.14
N GLU A 243 5.40 -4.31 -24.51
CA GLU A 243 5.59 -5.01 -25.79
C GLU A 243 4.66 -6.24 -25.89
N LEU A 244 4.42 -6.92 -24.77
CA LEU A 244 3.50 -8.04 -24.70
C LEU A 244 2.04 -7.59 -24.55
N PHE A 245 1.80 -6.60 -23.68
CA PHE A 245 0.48 -6.10 -23.28
C PHE A 245 0.46 -4.55 -23.27
N PRO A 246 0.16 -3.89 -24.40
CA PRO A 246 0.35 -2.45 -24.57
C PRO A 246 -0.35 -1.54 -23.54
N ASN A 247 -1.48 -2.00 -23.00
CA ASN A 247 -2.28 -1.24 -22.04
C ASN A 247 -2.04 -1.66 -20.58
N ALA A 248 -1.10 -2.57 -20.31
CA ALA A 248 -0.86 -3.06 -18.97
C ALA A 248 -0.22 -1.96 -18.09
N LEU A 249 -0.72 -1.85 -16.86
CA LEU A 249 -0.07 -1.11 -15.81
C LEU A 249 1.20 -1.84 -15.38
N VAL A 250 2.27 -1.09 -15.10
CA VAL A 250 3.53 -1.67 -14.62
C VAL A 250 4.04 -0.86 -13.47
N GLY A 251 4.08 -1.45 -12.29
CA GLY A 251 4.56 -0.81 -11.08
C GLY A 251 5.53 -1.70 -10.33
N ASN A 252 6.38 -1.09 -9.53
CA ASN A 252 7.26 -1.78 -8.61
C ASN A 252 7.01 -1.28 -7.19
N TYR A 253 7.09 -2.20 -6.23
CA TYR A 253 7.04 -1.90 -4.82
C TYR A 253 8.00 -0.78 -4.42
N GLY A 254 7.55 0.08 -3.50
CA GLY A 254 8.39 1.09 -2.87
C GLY A 254 8.76 2.27 -3.78
N GLU A 255 8.29 2.32 -5.02
CA GLU A 255 8.61 3.43 -5.92
C GLU A 255 7.92 4.73 -5.48
N PHE A 256 8.71 5.78 -5.34
CA PHE A 256 8.28 7.07 -4.80
C PHE A 256 8.74 8.23 -5.68
N ALA A 257 8.09 9.37 -5.53
CA ALA A 257 8.50 10.64 -6.13
C ALA A 257 8.94 11.63 -5.04
N SER A 258 10.02 12.36 -5.31
CA SER A 258 10.57 13.35 -4.39
C SER A 258 11.15 14.53 -5.16
N SER A 259 11.08 15.74 -4.60
CA SER A 259 11.67 16.95 -5.16
C SER A 259 12.42 17.75 -4.11
N ALA A 260 13.10 18.81 -4.51
CA ALA A 260 13.71 19.75 -3.56
C ALA A 260 12.64 20.56 -2.81
N GLU A 261 11.50 20.84 -3.46
CA GLU A 261 10.39 21.62 -2.93
C GLU A 261 9.53 20.81 -1.96
N THR A 262 9.40 19.50 -2.19
CA THR A 262 8.69 18.57 -1.31
C THR A 262 9.52 17.30 -1.13
N PRO A 263 10.59 17.37 -0.31
CA PRO A 263 11.53 16.27 -0.17
C PRO A 263 10.96 15.13 0.68
N PHE A 264 11.43 13.91 0.42
CA PHE A 264 11.40 12.87 1.43
C PHE A 264 12.56 13.12 2.40
N GLU A 265 12.32 12.89 3.69
CA GLU A 265 13.40 12.91 4.67
C GLU A 265 14.26 11.63 4.58
N GLY A 266 15.53 11.75 4.99
CA GLY A 266 16.46 10.63 5.09
C GLY A 266 17.16 10.28 3.77
N LEU A 267 17.19 8.99 3.44
CA LEU A 267 18.01 8.43 2.34
C LEU A 267 17.33 8.49 0.97
N ARG A 268 16.13 9.06 0.86
CA ARG A 268 15.34 9.14 -0.38
C ARG A 268 15.61 10.48 -1.07
N PRO A 269 16.47 10.54 -2.10
CA PRO A 269 16.83 11.80 -2.74
C PRO A 269 15.68 12.33 -3.59
N PRO A 270 15.72 13.62 -3.99
CA PRO A 270 14.93 14.12 -5.11
C PRO A 270 15.09 13.18 -6.32
N ARG A 271 13.96 12.73 -6.85
CA ARG A 271 13.91 11.71 -7.91
C ARG A 271 12.60 11.87 -8.67
N LYS A 272 12.70 11.96 -9.99
CA LYS A 272 11.57 11.87 -10.91
C LYS A 272 11.49 10.45 -11.45
N LEU A 273 10.40 9.76 -11.15
CA LEU A 273 10.05 8.49 -11.78
C LEU A 273 9.41 8.75 -13.13
N ASP A 274 9.56 7.84 -14.08
CA ASP A 274 8.83 7.90 -15.35
C ASP A 274 7.30 7.93 -15.06
N PRO A 275 6.53 8.90 -15.60
CA PRO A 275 5.11 9.04 -15.30
C PRO A 275 4.24 7.86 -15.76
N SER A 276 4.77 6.97 -16.61
CA SER A 276 4.10 5.73 -16.97
C SER A 276 4.20 4.65 -15.89
N VAL A 277 5.09 4.80 -14.90
CA VAL A 277 5.20 3.89 -13.75
C VAL A 277 4.41 4.49 -12.59
N PRO A 278 3.42 3.78 -12.02
CA PRO A 278 2.69 4.24 -10.84
C PRO A 278 3.63 4.48 -9.65
N LEU A 279 3.33 5.50 -8.85
CA LEU A 279 3.91 5.64 -7.53
C LEU A 279 3.32 4.55 -6.63
N MET A 280 4.15 3.80 -5.94
CA MET A 280 3.74 2.72 -5.05
C MET A 280 4.50 2.76 -3.72
N PRO A 281 4.46 3.89 -2.98
CA PRO A 281 5.22 4.00 -1.74
C PRO A 281 4.74 3.01 -0.68
N SER A 282 5.69 2.51 0.11
CA SER A 282 5.42 1.72 1.31
C SER A 282 5.06 2.62 2.49
N ALA A 283 3.80 2.60 2.90
CA ALA A 283 3.27 3.34 4.05
C ALA A 283 2.75 2.34 5.09
N TYR A 284 3.64 1.93 5.98
CA TYR A 284 3.42 0.84 6.93
C TYR A 284 3.51 1.30 8.38
N ALA A 285 2.57 0.83 9.20
CA ALA A 285 2.73 0.83 10.64
C ALA A 285 3.79 -0.22 11.05
N ASN A 286 5.05 0.09 10.75
CA ASN A 286 6.19 -0.79 10.97
C ASN A 286 6.74 -0.60 12.38
N THR A 287 6.79 -1.68 13.15
CA THR A 287 7.20 -1.64 14.56
C THR A 287 8.66 -1.21 14.74
N ASN A 288 9.50 -1.23 13.69
CA ASN A 288 10.85 -0.68 13.72
C ASN A 288 10.90 0.86 13.85
N LEU A 289 9.77 1.55 13.66
CA LEU A 289 9.68 2.98 13.92
C LEU A 289 9.66 3.30 15.42
N LEU A 290 9.05 2.44 16.23
CA LEU A 290 8.77 2.75 17.64
C LEU A 290 10.03 2.94 18.51
N PRO A 291 11.08 2.08 18.46
CA PRO A 291 12.20 2.17 19.41
C PRO A 291 12.91 3.52 19.47
N ARG A 292 12.88 4.29 18.37
CA ARG A 292 13.51 5.61 18.28
C ARG A 292 12.78 6.69 19.09
N HIS A 293 11.58 6.39 19.57
CA HIS A 293 10.66 7.35 20.17
C HIS A 293 10.23 7.00 21.60
N PHE A 294 10.68 5.87 22.13
CA PHE A 294 10.41 5.45 23.52
C PHE A 294 11.71 5.36 24.30
N LYS A 295 11.68 5.81 25.56
CA LYS A 295 12.79 5.58 26.49
C LYS A 295 12.87 4.09 26.84
N PRO A 296 14.04 3.56 27.26
CA PRO A 296 14.20 2.15 27.60
C PRO A 296 13.16 1.56 28.56
N ASP A 297 12.64 2.34 29.51
CA ASP A 297 11.65 1.88 30.50
C ASP A 297 10.25 2.48 30.29
N GLU A 298 10.02 3.22 29.19
CA GLU A 298 8.72 3.82 28.89
C GLU A 298 7.78 2.76 28.28
N PRO A 299 6.57 2.54 28.84
CA PRO A 299 5.57 1.69 28.21
C PRO A 299 5.14 2.23 26.85
N VAL A 300 4.95 1.33 25.88
CA VAL A 300 4.45 1.69 24.56
C VAL A 300 2.93 1.85 24.64
N SER A 301 2.45 3.09 24.67
CA SER A 301 1.01 3.38 24.63
C SER A 301 0.49 3.35 23.19
N GLN A 302 -0.77 2.93 23.01
CA GLN A 302 -1.44 2.93 21.70
C GLN A 302 -1.49 4.34 21.10
N GLU A 303 -1.77 5.36 21.93
CA GLU A 303 -1.86 6.76 21.47
C GLU A 303 -0.54 7.25 20.86
N LYS A 304 0.59 6.97 21.53
CA LYS A 304 1.90 7.39 21.04
C LYS A 304 2.35 6.57 19.83
N ALA A 305 2.04 5.27 19.80
CA ALA A 305 2.27 4.43 18.61
C ALA A 305 1.46 4.93 17.41
N ASP A 306 0.17 5.23 17.60
CA ASP A 306 -0.70 5.80 16.57
C ASP A 306 -0.16 7.14 16.05
N ALA A 307 0.33 8.03 16.93
CA ALA A 307 0.90 9.30 16.51
C ALA A 307 2.16 9.13 15.63
N ILE A 308 3.01 8.14 15.95
CA ILE A 308 4.20 7.82 15.15
C ILE A 308 3.80 7.24 13.79
N TYR A 309 2.92 6.24 13.79
CA TYR A 309 2.47 5.62 12.55
C TYR A 309 1.67 6.58 11.68
N PHE A 310 0.73 7.33 12.26
CA PHE A 310 -0.07 8.30 11.50
C PHE A 310 0.82 9.37 10.86
N PHE A 311 1.81 9.90 11.59
CA PHE A 311 2.80 10.80 11.03
C PHE A 311 3.53 10.17 9.84
N ASP A 312 4.12 8.98 9.99
CA ASP A 312 4.97 8.39 8.96
C ASP A 312 4.19 8.00 7.70
N LEU A 313 3.00 7.40 7.86
CA LEU A 313 2.13 6.98 6.76
C LEU A 313 1.60 8.21 6.01
N MET A 314 1.12 9.23 6.74
CA MET A 314 0.64 10.46 6.12
C MET A 314 1.76 11.21 5.41
N ARG A 315 2.93 11.37 6.04
CA ARG A 315 4.11 11.97 5.40
C ARG A 315 4.44 11.24 4.11
N THR A 316 4.50 9.91 4.14
CA THR A 316 4.88 9.09 2.98
C THR A 316 3.92 9.25 1.80
N VAL A 317 2.61 9.08 2.03
CA VAL A 317 1.61 9.20 0.96
C VAL A 317 1.55 10.62 0.41
N SER A 318 1.70 11.62 1.29
CA SER A 318 1.53 13.02 0.93
C SER A 318 2.72 13.57 0.16
N THR A 319 3.94 13.28 0.60
CA THR A 319 5.15 13.64 -0.12
C THR A 319 5.14 13.01 -1.49
N CYS A 320 4.79 11.72 -1.61
CA CYS A 320 4.67 11.08 -2.93
C CYS A 320 3.67 11.77 -3.85
N ASN A 321 2.44 11.99 -3.36
CA ASN A 321 1.38 12.53 -4.21
C ASN A 321 1.52 14.03 -4.53
N ALA A 322 2.18 14.80 -3.65
CA ALA A 322 2.54 16.18 -3.94
C ALA A 322 3.57 16.29 -5.09
N ASN A 323 4.43 15.27 -5.25
CA ASN A 323 5.43 15.19 -6.31
C ASN A 323 4.96 14.45 -7.56
N ARG A 324 3.70 13.98 -7.57
CA ARG A 324 3.17 13.16 -8.64
C ARG A 324 3.05 13.95 -9.95
N GLN A 325 3.48 13.34 -11.04
CA GLN A 325 3.36 13.95 -12.36
C GLN A 325 1.92 13.85 -12.90
N PRO A 326 1.47 14.78 -13.76
CA PRO A 326 0.15 14.68 -14.40
C PRO A 326 -0.03 13.33 -15.11
N GLY A 327 -1.18 12.68 -14.88
CA GLY A 327 -1.50 11.37 -15.47
C GLY A 327 -0.82 10.16 -14.81
N GLN A 328 0.17 10.37 -13.93
CA GLN A 328 0.80 9.29 -13.19
C GLN A 328 -0.15 8.74 -12.12
N LEU A 329 -0.26 7.41 -12.03
CA LEU A 329 -1.07 6.77 -11.00
C LEU A 329 -0.35 6.73 -9.65
N SER A 330 -1.12 6.66 -8.57
CA SER A 330 -0.62 6.37 -7.23
C SER A 330 -1.38 5.18 -6.67
N VAL A 331 -0.65 4.13 -6.30
CA VAL A 331 -1.15 2.89 -5.71
C VAL A 331 -0.31 2.58 -4.47
N PRO A 332 -0.48 3.33 -3.36
CA PRO A 332 0.30 3.13 -2.16
C PRO A 332 0.08 1.74 -1.56
N TYR A 333 1.14 1.16 -1.03
CA TYR A 333 1.03 0.00 -0.16
C TYR A 333 0.70 0.49 1.25
N LEU A 334 -0.46 0.11 1.78
CA LEU A 334 -0.88 0.44 3.14
C LEU A 334 -0.89 -0.80 4.03
N SER A 335 -0.32 -0.70 5.22
CA SER A 335 -0.40 -1.76 6.22
C SER A 335 -0.68 -1.21 7.62
N ARG A 336 -1.67 -1.81 8.29
CA ARG A 336 -2.03 -1.52 9.68
C ARG A 336 -1.01 -2.09 10.67
N TYR A 337 -0.25 -3.10 10.27
CA TYR A 337 0.70 -3.76 11.16
C TYR A 337 1.83 -4.46 10.38
N THR A 338 3.07 -4.06 10.61
CA THR A 338 4.27 -4.72 10.09
C THR A 338 5.25 -5.01 11.24
N PRO A 339 5.24 -6.24 11.81
CA PRO A 339 5.95 -6.58 13.03
C PRO A 339 7.44 -6.92 12.79
N ASP A 340 8.21 -6.01 12.20
CA ASP A 340 9.62 -6.26 11.88
C ASP A 340 10.56 -6.08 13.08
N ASN A 341 10.06 -5.49 14.18
CA ASN A 341 10.82 -5.35 15.41
C ASN A 341 10.71 -6.64 16.26
N PRO A 342 11.84 -7.23 16.69
CA PRO A 342 11.82 -8.47 17.47
C PRO A 342 11.50 -8.27 18.96
N ASP A 343 11.55 -7.06 19.51
CA ASP A 343 11.22 -6.79 20.91
C ASP A 343 9.70 -6.80 21.12
N PRO A 344 9.14 -7.73 21.93
CA PRO A 344 7.70 -7.84 22.16
C PRO A 344 7.04 -6.55 22.64
N ARG A 345 7.79 -5.66 23.29
CA ARG A 345 7.28 -4.35 23.74
C ARG A 345 6.78 -3.49 22.57
N PHE A 346 7.39 -3.61 21.39
CA PHE A 346 7.06 -2.82 20.21
C PHE A 346 6.07 -3.52 19.27
N LEU A 347 5.56 -4.70 19.62
CA LEU A 347 4.57 -5.44 18.82
C LEU A 347 3.15 -4.85 18.99
N VAL A 348 3.03 -3.54 18.73
CA VAL A 348 1.79 -2.77 18.84
C VAL A 348 1.36 -2.35 17.43
N PRO A 349 0.22 -2.85 16.91
CA PRO A 349 -0.31 -2.43 15.62
C PRO A 349 -0.87 -1.00 15.70
N MET A 350 -1.07 -0.37 14.55
CA MET A 350 -1.85 0.87 14.49
C MET A 350 -3.31 0.58 14.85
N SER A 351 -3.93 1.48 15.61
CA SER A 351 -5.35 1.34 15.95
C SER A 351 -6.21 1.38 14.69
N GLN A 352 -7.36 0.70 14.76
CA GLN A 352 -8.31 0.65 13.65
C GLN A 352 -8.77 2.06 13.23
N ARG A 353 -9.05 2.92 14.22
CA ARG A 353 -9.47 4.31 14.02
C ARG A 353 -8.44 5.08 13.21
N ALA A 354 -7.18 5.08 13.65
CA ALA A 354 -6.13 5.83 12.98
C ALA A 354 -5.86 5.27 11.57
N PHE A 355 -5.85 3.94 11.41
CA PHE A 355 -5.61 3.29 10.11
C PHE A 355 -6.71 3.61 9.08
N ARG A 356 -7.98 3.60 9.50
CA ARG A 356 -9.11 3.98 8.63
C ARG A 356 -9.00 5.42 8.14
N GLU A 357 -8.52 6.32 8.98
CA GLU A 357 -8.31 7.72 8.60
C GLU A 357 -7.13 7.92 7.65
N VAL A 358 -6.05 7.14 7.81
CA VAL A 358 -4.99 7.09 6.79
C VAL A 358 -5.56 6.67 5.43
N ALA A 359 -6.46 5.68 5.38
CA ALA A 359 -7.09 5.26 4.13
C ALA A 359 -7.94 6.39 3.51
N TRP A 360 -8.77 7.10 4.30
CA TRP A 360 -9.54 8.26 3.83
C TRP A 360 -8.65 9.32 3.20
N HIS A 361 -7.62 9.74 3.93
CA HIS A 361 -6.71 10.78 3.48
C HIS A 361 -5.84 10.31 2.30
N THR A 362 -5.56 9.02 2.18
CA THR A 362 -4.82 8.46 1.04
C THR A 362 -5.60 8.61 -0.28
N PHE A 363 -6.89 8.25 -0.30
CA PHE A 363 -7.73 8.44 -1.48
C PHE A 363 -7.93 9.93 -1.81
N LEU A 364 -8.22 10.75 -0.80
CA LEU A 364 -8.45 12.19 -0.99
C LEU A 364 -7.19 12.97 -1.36
N ARG A 365 -6.01 12.34 -1.24
CA ARG A 365 -4.73 12.85 -1.77
C ARG A 365 -4.39 12.26 -3.14
N GLY A 366 -5.35 11.63 -3.81
CA GLY A 366 -5.26 11.26 -5.22
C GLY A 366 -4.83 9.83 -5.49
N ALA A 367 -4.84 8.93 -4.49
CA ALA A 367 -4.61 7.50 -4.75
C ALA A 367 -5.69 6.93 -5.69
N ALA A 368 -5.24 6.20 -6.71
CA ALA A 368 -6.12 5.54 -7.68
C ALA A 368 -6.72 4.25 -7.10
N THR A 369 -5.95 3.55 -6.26
CA THR A 369 -6.39 2.46 -5.39
C THR A 369 -5.35 2.27 -4.27
N ILE A 370 -5.55 1.30 -3.40
CA ILE A 370 -4.63 0.91 -2.35
C ILE A 370 -4.24 -0.56 -2.56
N TYR A 371 -2.95 -0.83 -2.38
CA TYR A 371 -2.42 -2.17 -2.21
C TYR A 371 -2.39 -2.47 -0.71
N VAL A 372 -3.28 -3.33 -0.20
CA VAL A 372 -3.33 -3.65 1.23
C VAL A 372 -2.26 -4.69 1.53
N PHE A 373 -1.30 -4.32 2.39
CA PHE A 373 -0.06 -5.06 2.62
C PHE A 373 -0.01 -5.75 3.97
N ASN A 374 0.84 -6.79 4.03
CA ASN A 374 1.12 -7.62 5.20
C ASN A 374 -0.12 -8.25 5.80
N LEU A 375 -0.95 -8.87 4.95
CA LEU A 375 -2.12 -9.62 5.39
C LEU A 375 -1.66 -11.03 5.76
N GLY A 376 -1.80 -11.40 7.04
CA GLY A 376 -1.80 -12.76 7.59
C GLY A 376 -0.79 -13.77 7.07
N TYR A 377 0.35 -13.36 6.50
CA TYR A 377 1.33 -14.29 5.98
C TYR A 377 1.77 -15.23 7.10
N PRO A 378 1.72 -16.56 6.91
CA PRO A 378 1.93 -17.49 7.99
C PRO A 378 3.40 -17.61 8.39
N THR A 379 3.92 -16.58 9.06
CA THR A 379 5.20 -16.65 9.77
C THR A 379 4.95 -17.12 11.20
N ARG A 380 5.82 -17.98 11.73
CA ARG A 380 5.83 -18.28 13.17
C ARG A 380 6.79 -17.33 13.88
N PRO A 381 6.38 -16.62 14.96
CA PRO A 381 5.02 -16.56 15.53
C PRO A 381 4.03 -15.77 14.64
N GLN A 382 2.76 -16.21 14.61
CA GLN A 382 1.69 -15.60 13.78
C GLN A 382 1.19 -14.31 14.44
N LEU A 383 1.99 -13.24 14.35
CA LEU A 383 1.66 -11.95 14.96
C LEU A 383 0.54 -11.23 14.20
N VAL A 384 0.50 -11.38 12.87
CA VAL A 384 -0.58 -10.86 12.03
C VAL A 384 -1.64 -11.94 11.89
N THR A 385 -2.77 -11.77 12.58
CA THR A 385 -3.87 -12.74 12.58
C THR A 385 -4.78 -12.59 11.36
N PRO A 386 -5.55 -13.63 10.97
CA PRO A 386 -6.61 -13.51 9.98
C PRO A 386 -7.62 -12.41 10.31
N ALA A 387 -8.02 -12.29 11.59
CA ALA A 387 -8.97 -11.27 12.04
C ALA A 387 -8.44 -9.85 11.77
N LEU A 388 -7.22 -9.55 12.22
CA LEU A 388 -6.59 -8.23 12.00
C LEU A 388 -6.45 -7.92 10.49
N SER A 389 -6.12 -8.94 9.70
CA SER A 389 -5.98 -8.81 8.25
C SER A 389 -7.31 -8.47 7.59
N PHE A 390 -8.38 -9.20 7.91
CA PHE A 390 -9.70 -8.96 7.33
C PHE A 390 -10.33 -7.64 7.81
N GLU A 391 -10.09 -7.25 9.07
CA GLU A 391 -10.43 -5.91 9.56
C GLU A 391 -9.72 -4.82 8.75
N SER A 392 -8.43 -4.98 8.48
CA SER A 392 -7.66 -4.01 7.69
C SER A 392 -8.20 -3.89 6.25
N VAL A 393 -8.61 -5.02 5.66
CA VAL A 393 -9.27 -5.02 4.35
C VAL A 393 -10.64 -4.33 4.41
N GLU A 394 -11.46 -4.62 5.43
CA GLU A 394 -12.78 -3.99 5.60
C GLU A 394 -12.65 -2.47 5.86
N ASP A 395 -11.64 -2.02 6.60
CA ASP A 395 -11.38 -0.60 6.81
C ASP A 395 -11.10 0.12 5.50
N VAL A 396 -10.19 -0.41 4.68
CA VAL A 396 -9.86 0.20 3.37
C VAL A 396 -11.05 0.11 2.41
N ARG A 397 -11.74 -1.03 2.37
CA ARG A 397 -12.90 -1.26 1.51
C ARG A 397 -14.06 -0.35 1.85
N SER A 398 -14.36 -0.17 3.14
CA SER A 398 -15.44 0.70 3.61
C SER A 398 -15.21 2.17 3.25
N VAL A 399 -13.98 2.64 3.39
CA VAL A 399 -13.59 3.98 2.93
C VAL A 399 -13.75 4.11 1.41
N TYR A 400 -13.25 3.13 0.66
CA TYR A 400 -13.31 3.21 -0.80
C TYR A 400 -14.76 3.26 -1.30
N ASP A 401 -15.61 2.39 -0.76
CA ASP A 401 -17.05 2.33 -1.07
C ASP A 401 -17.80 3.59 -0.65
N ALA A 402 -17.46 4.19 0.50
CA ALA A 402 -18.04 5.47 0.91
C ALA A 402 -17.66 6.59 -0.06
N LEU A 403 -16.41 6.64 -0.53
CA LEU A 403 -15.98 7.61 -1.53
C LEU A 403 -16.58 7.36 -2.92
N LEU A 404 -16.92 6.12 -3.26
CA LEU A 404 -17.62 5.79 -4.50
C LEU A 404 -19.06 6.32 -4.54
N ALA A 405 -19.68 6.63 -3.39
CA ALA A 405 -20.92 7.41 -3.34
C ALA A 405 -20.74 8.83 -3.90
N HIS A 406 -19.50 9.33 -3.93
CA HIS A 406 -19.09 10.64 -4.43
C HIS A 406 -18.13 10.49 -5.61
N ARG A 407 -18.36 9.48 -6.46
CA ARG A 407 -17.46 9.03 -7.51
C ARG A 407 -16.92 10.14 -8.40
N GLU A 408 -17.71 11.18 -8.73
CA GLU A 408 -17.21 12.23 -9.63
C GLU A 408 -15.93 12.90 -9.11
N PHE A 409 -15.77 12.99 -7.78
CA PHE A 409 -14.57 13.53 -7.15
C PHE A 409 -13.40 12.56 -7.25
N LEU A 410 -13.63 11.25 -7.09
CA LEU A 410 -12.59 10.23 -7.27
C LEU A 410 -12.09 10.15 -8.73
N ASP A 411 -12.98 10.35 -9.70
CA ASP A 411 -12.67 10.20 -11.11
C ASP A 411 -12.03 11.46 -11.71
N LYS A 412 -12.47 12.64 -11.26
CA LYS A 412 -12.14 13.93 -11.91
C LYS A 412 -11.64 15.00 -10.95
N GLY A 413 -11.66 14.73 -9.65
CA GLY A 413 -11.25 15.70 -8.64
C GLY A 413 -9.74 15.84 -8.54
N GLU A 414 -9.29 17.05 -8.25
CA GLU A 414 -7.89 17.37 -7.99
C GLU A 414 -7.64 17.44 -6.48
N PRO A 415 -6.63 16.75 -5.94
CA PRO A 415 -6.22 16.94 -4.56
C PRO A 415 -5.82 18.39 -4.26
N VAL A 416 -6.30 18.95 -3.15
CA VAL A 416 -6.03 20.35 -2.78
C VAL A 416 -5.17 20.54 -1.54
N ASN A 417 -4.92 19.49 -0.75
CA ASN A 417 -4.07 19.58 0.44
C ASN A 417 -3.21 18.34 0.65
N PHE A 418 -1.90 18.54 0.71
CA PHE A 418 -0.90 17.52 1.02
C PHE A 418 -0.20 17.76 2.36
N ARG A 419 -0.60 18.78 3.14
CA ARG A 419 -0.03 18.99 4.48
C ARG A 419 -0.33 17.79 5.37
N PHE A 420 0.65 17.35 6.15
CA PHE A 420 0.55 16.28 7.13
C PHE A 420 0.96 16.85 8.50
N PRO A 421 0.45 16.31 9.62
CA PRO A 421 0.75 16.82 10.95
C PRO A 421 2.22 16.63 11.30
N ALA A 422 2.75 17.39 12.26
CA ALA A 422 4.04 17.10 12.86
C ALA A 422 3.98 15.83 13.73
N LEU A 423 5.12 15.20 13.98
CA LEU A 423 5.20 14.03 14.86
C LEU A 423 4.68 14.39 16.27
N PHE A 424 3.84 13.53 16.84
CA PHE A 424 3.12 13.73 18.12
C PHE A 424 2.09 14.87 18.13
N SER A 425 1.81 15.50 16.99
CA SER A 425 0.80 16.55 16.92
C SER A 425 -0.61 15.95 16.97
N THR A 426 -1.49 16.61 17.74
CA THR A 426 -2.95 16.40 17.72
C THR A 426 -3.66 17.44 16.86
N GLU A 427 -2.92 18.27 16.13
CA GLU A 427 -3.49 19.25 15.21
C GLU A 427 -4.42 18.56 14.20
N PRO A 428 -5.56 19.20 13.89
CA PRO A 428 -6.48 18.62 12.95
C PRO A 428 -5.89 18.58 11.54
N LEU A 429 -6.19 17.49 10.85
CA LEU A 429 -5.86 17.26 9.47
C LEU A 429 -7.10 17.47 8.59
N TRP A 430 -6.88 17.94 7.37
CA TRP A 430 -7.89 17.83 6.33
C TRP A 430 -7.29 17.40 4.99
N SER A 431 -8.11 16.78 4.15
CA SER A 431 -7.78 16.50 2.75
C SER A 431 -9.02 16.68 1.90
N GLY A 432 -8.87 16.91 0.61
CA GLY A 432 -10.01 17.04 -0.26
C GLY A 432 -9.70 16.95 -1.73
N LEU A 433 -10.76 16.66 -2.49
CA LEU A 433 -10.76 16.58 -3.94
C LEU A 433 -11.66 17.70 -4.47
N ARG A 434 -11.08 18.62 -5.24
CA ARG A 434 -11.79 19.74 -5.87
C ARG A 434 -12.24 19.37 -7.26
N LEU A 435 -13.50 19.65 -7.58
CA LEU A 435 -14.11 19.41 -8.87
C LEU A 435 -14.99 20.61 -9.25
N GLY A 436 -14.53 21.41 -10.22
CA GLY A 436 -15.20 22.66 -10.60
C GLY A 436 -15.32 23.61 -9.41
N ASP A 437 -16.54 23.99 -9.07
CA ASP A 437 -16.86 24.90 -7.95
C ASP A 437 -17.26 24.17 -6.65
N ARG A 438 -17.02 22.85 -6.56
CA ARG A 438 -17.25 22.03 -5.36
C ARG A 438 -15.96 21.33 -4.90
N CYS A 439 -15.85 21.06 -3.61
CA CYS A 439 -14.77 20.27 -3.05
C CYS A 439 -15.31 19.28 -2.02
N LEU A 440 -14.96 17.99 -2.16
CA LEU A 440 -15.21 16.97 -1.15
C LEU A 440 -14.08 17.04 -0.13
N VAL A 441 -14.39 17.33 1.13
CA VAL A 441 -13.40 17.57 2.19
C VAL A 441 -13.61 16.57 3.33
N ARG A 442 -12.53 15.96 3.80
CA ARG A 442 -12.48 15.15 5.01
C ARG A 442 -11.66 15.87 6.07
N THR A 443 -12.21 16.02 7.27
CA THR A 443 -11.54 16.60 8.44
C THR A 443 -11.42 15.59 9.57
N PHE A 444 -10.30 15.60 10.29
CA PHE A 444 -10.00 14.62 11.33
C PHE A 444 -9.05 15.21 12.37
N THR A 445 -9.13 14.73 13.62
CA THR A 445 -8.07 14.94 14.62
C THR A 445 -7.70 13.61 15.26
N LEU A 446 -6.40 13.40 15.48
CA LEU A 446 -5.94 12.25 16.26
C LEU A 446 -6.29 12.39 17.75
N GLY A 447 -6.52 13.63 18.21
CA GLY A 447 -6.92 13.93 19.58
C GLY A 447 -8.24 13.28 20.01
N ALA A 448 -8.50 13.28 21.31
CA ALA A 448 -9.67 12.63 21.91
C ALA A 448 -10.97 13.45 21.81
N ALA A 449 -10.88 14.75 21.49
CA ALA A 449 -12.03 15.65 21.44
C ALA A 449 -12.10 16.38 20.09
N PRO A 450 -13.31 16.76 19.62
CA PRO A 450 -13.45 17.57 18.42
C PRO A 450 -12.73 18.91 18.53
N VAL A 451 -12.08 19.30 17.44
CA VAL A 451 -11.44 20.62 17.30
C VAL A 451 -11.90 21.29 16.02
N LYS A 452 -11.60 22.58 15.87
CA LYS A 452 -11.85 23.32 14.63
C LYS A 452 -10.62 23.29 13.73
N VAL A 453 -10.82 23.22 12.42
CA VAL A 453 -9.76 23.27 11.41
C VAL A 453 -10.07 24.32 10.35
N GLU A 454 -9.06 25.10 9.99
CA GLU A 454 -9.13 25.98 8.84
C GLU A 454 -8.87 25.19 7.55
N VAL A 455 -9.82 25.29 6.63
CA VAL A 455 -9.81 24.59 5.34
C VAL A 455 -9.84 25.62 4.23
N THR A 456 -8.94 25.47 3.26
CA THR A 456 -8.85 26.34 2.08
C THR A 456 -9.04 25.51 0.81
N PRO A 457 -10.28 25.14 0.42
CA PRO A 457 -10.52 24.25 -0.70
C PRO A 457 -10.39 24.96 -2.06
N PHE A 458 -10.45 26.30 -2.07
CA PHE A 458 -10.26 27.14 -3.25
C PHE A 458 -9.34 28.33 -2.92
N PRO A 459 -8.60 28.86 -3.92
CA PRO A 459 -7.86 30.10 -3.74
C PRO A 459 -8.77 31.22 -3.23
N GLY A 460 -8.42 31.82 -2.08
CA GLY A 460 -9.18 32.91 -1.47
C GLY A 460 -10.44 32.50 -0.68
N VAL A 461 -10.75 31.21 -0.56
CA VAL A 461 -11.89 30.71 0.23
C VAL A 461 -11.34 29.91 1.39
N THR A 462 -11.36 30.49 2.60
CA THR A 462 -11.00 29.80 3.84
C THR A 462 -12.21 29.74 4.75
N ILE A 463 -12.51 28.55 5.26
CA ILE A 463 -13.63 28.31 6.17
C ILE A 463 -13.16 27.49 7.37
N THR A 464 -13.93 27.53 8.44
CA THR A 464 -13.67 26.74 9.64
C THR A 464 -14.66 25.57 9.73
N LEU A 465 -14.15 24.36 9.81
CA LEU A 465 -14.95 23.13 9.92
C LEU A 465 -14.66 22.39 11.24
N ASP A 466 -15.59 21.55 11.67
CA ASP A 466 -15.33 20.60 12.75
C ASP A 466 -14.44 19.46 12.25
N ALA A 467 -13.43 19.11 13.05
CA ALA A 467 -12.56 17.96 12.87
C ALA A 467 -12.69 17.06 14.10
N PRO A 468 -13.68 16.13 14.11
CA PRO A 468 -13.87 15.26 15.25
C PRO A 468 -12.94 14.02 15.19
N PRO A 469 -12.78 13.27 16.30
CA PRO A 469 -11.94 12.08 16.38
C PRO A 469 -12.39 10.90 15.50
N GLU A 470 -13.69 10.81 15.19
CA GLU A 470 -14.27 9.91 14.17
C GLU A 470 -14.18 10.51 12.75
N GLY A 471 -13.81 11.79 12.69
CA GLY A 471 -13.75 12.66 11.53
C GLY A 471 -15.11 12.98 10.88
N ALA A 472 -15.16 14.06 10.10
CA ALA A 472 -16.31 14.43 9.27
C ALA A 472 -15.97 14.52 7.76
N LEU A 473 -16.96 14.21 6.92
CA LEU A 473 -16.94 14.44 5.48
C LEU A 473 -17.87 15.61 5.14
N TRP A 474 -17.45 16.44 4.20
CA TRP A 474 -18.14 17.68 3.84
C TRP A 474 -18.13 17.88 2.33
N THR A 475 -19.17 18.54 1.83
CA THR A 475 -19.10 19.23 0.54
C THR A 475 -18.93 20.73 0.79
N VAL A 476 -17.95 21.35 0.15
CA VAL A 476 -17.68 22.79 0.25
C VAL A 476 -17.79 23.44 -1.13
N GLY A 477 -18.61 24.48 -1.24
CA GLY A 477 -18.74 25.29 -2.44
C GLY A 477 -17.67 26.38 -2.52
N LYS A 478 -17.39 26.86 -3.74
CA LYS A 478 -16.53 28.02 -3.99
C LYS A 478 -17.07 29.32 -3.38
N ASP A 479 -18.34 29.36 -3.02
CA ASP A 479 -18.99 30.43 -2.26
C ASP A 479 -18.71 30.36 -0.75
N GLY A 480 -17.97 29.35 -0.28
CA GLY A 480 -17.64 29.12 1.13
C GLY A 480 -18.74 28.42 1.92
N ARG A 481 -19.85 27.99 1.29
CA ARG A 481 -20.87 27.19 2.00
C ARG A 481 -20.39 25.76 2.15
N ALA A 482 -20.59 25.21 3.35
CA ALA A 482 -20.22 23.84 3.67
C ALA A 482 -21.43 23.06 4.19
N GLU A 483 -21.56 21.81 3.73
CA GLU A 483 -22.57 20.85 4.16
C GLU A 483 -21.87 19.58 4.64
N LYS A 484 -22.24 19.11 5.83
CA LYS A 484 -21.75 17.83 6.38
C LYS A 484 -22.54 16.69 5.75
N LEU A 485 -21.84 15.65 5.30
CA LEU A 485 -22.41 14.48 4.64
C LEU A 485 -22.70 13.32 5.61
#